data_AF-A0A2S5CRS7-F1
#
_entry.id   AF-A0A2S5CRS7-F1
#
_cell.length_a   1.000
_cell.length_b   1.000
_cell.length_c   1.000
_cell.angle_alpha   90.00
_cell.angle_beta   90.00
_cell.angle_gamma   90.00
#
_symmetry.space_group_name_H-M   'P 1'
#
loop_
_entity.id
_entity.type
_entity.pdbx_description
1 polymer ?
#
loop_
_entity_poly.entity_id
_entity_poly.type
_entity_poly.pdbx_seq_one_letter_code
_entity_poly.pdbx_strand_id
1 'polypeptide(L)'
;MASEQFIFFGVQLLGALAVSFFAYQSFQKRRIQLGSEPTLPEYFIRRSTYWLGIASYCTLMAALFGLLTWRWLPLEPLVTLIVNNFRSQGLLNLLNGLDGNTLIPLVAAGLFLFLVDWESKLNPLLNLRDGIHDAFAIPTKAVEVYNALIAARLSAVDDSLKAQIGKRLLVASIDSGDFEKSSTTVEYKWAHNCLLFEQIQSYVIQQSFRRLFAEPSLQWGEICISFNAMSEKVVIWKEAEPHYTKTLKLIKELDHLTGLLCRLLAALVVFGSASENELWATVKQLGGNVHEARLQHAYKYILIFMAATALGVILGREISVALHNAFLFPDQPLAHFDYTTLRWVAYAILMYVLPITFTFILRRFAFRHQQVQADLNYGFYLAMMIMGFMVSTTASTLILELTYYKDNFNFLASFIDHMRWGILPALICGFVAYRMDTPVDESETLSKLILTAILRFFVWGLIAVIIMLYATDDLTLQETNLRFTLVGTAFFVLGFLGASVRFKTAKPDVK
;
A
#
# COMPACT_ATOMS: atom_id res chain seq x y z
N MET A 1 13.54 20.98 35.10
CA MET A 1 13.77 20.93 33.64
C MET A 1 14.59 19.73 33.19
N ALA A 2 15.92 19.66 33.38
CA ALA A 2 16.71 18.55 32.82
C ALA A 2 16.27 17.14 33.30
N SER A 3 15.98 16.97 34.60
CA SER A 3 15.52 15.68 35.15
C SER A 3 14.12 15.26 34.69
N GLU A 4 13.22 16.22 34.44
CA GLU A 4 11.84 15.94 33.98
C GLU A 4 11.83 15.48 32.52
N GLN A 5 12.65 16.12 31.67
CA GLN A 5 12.80 15.73 30.28
C GLN A 5 13.43 14.34 30.14
N PHE A 6 14.41 13.99 30.97
CA PHE A 6 14.99 12.64 31.00
C PHE A 6 13.98 11.57 31.41
N ILE A 7 13.16 11.83 32.43
CA ILE A 7 12.14 10.89 32.90
C ILE A 7 11.01 10.77 31.87
N PHE A 8 10.58 11.88 31.27
CA PHE A 8 9.59 11.89 30.19
C PHE A 8 10.06 11.07 28.99
N PHE A 9 11.32 11.26 28.56
CA PHE A 9 11.90 10.48 27.47
C PHE A 9 12.01 8.99 27.83
N GLY A 10 12.38 8.67 29.07
CA GLY A 10 12.42 7.29 29.56
C GLY A 10 11.06 6.59 29.56
N VAL A 11 10.00 7.27 30.02
CA VAL A 11 8.63 6.74 30.03
C VAL A 11 8.12 6.54 28.59
N GLN A 12 8.39 7.49 27.70
CA GLN A 12 8.06 7.38 26.28
C GLN A 12 8.76 6.21 25.60
N LEU A 13 10.06 6.03 25.86
CA LEU A 13 10.84 4.91 25.31
C LEU A 13 10.31 3.56 25.81
N LEU A 14 10.06 3.43 27.11
CA LEU A 14 9.51 2.21 27.70
C LEU A 14 8.11 1.89 27.16
N GLY A 15 7.26 2.90 27.02
CA GLY A 15 5.92 2.75 26.43
C GLY A 15 5.97 2.31 24.97
N ALA A 16 6.84 2.93 24.16
CA ALA A 16 7.04 2.56 22.76
C ALA A 16 7.59 1.14 22.60
N LEU A 17 8.51 0.72 23.48
CA LEU A 17 9.03 -0.65 23.52
C LEU A 17 7.93 -1.66 23.90
N ALA A 18 7.13 -1.34 24.92
CA ALA A 18 6.02 -2.20 25.34
C ALA A 18 4.99 -2.36 24.20
N VAL A 19 4.58 -1.26 23.56
CA VAL A 19 3.67 -1.29 22.40
C VAL A 19 4.26 -2.11 21.26
N SER A 20 5.55 -1.95 20.95
CA SER A 20 6.22 -2.71 19.91
C SER A 20 6.23 -4.21 20.21
N PHE A 21 6.45 -4.58 21.48
CA PHE A 21 6.43 -5.97 21.92
C PHE A 21 5.03 -6.61 21.81
N PHE A 22 3.98 -5.91 22.29
CA PHE A 22 2.61 -6.39 22.14
C PHE A 22 2.16 -6.42 20.68
N ALA A 23 2.57 -5.44 19.88
CA ALA A 23 2.30 -5.42 18.44
C ALA A 23 2.96 -6.61 17.75
N TYR A 24 4.21 -6.94 18.09
CA TYR A 24 4.91 -8.11 17.59
C TYR A 24 4.16 -9.40 17.93
N GLN A 25 3.78 -9.60 19.20
CA GLN A 25 3.02 -10.79 19.62
C GLN A 25 1.67 -10.87 18.91
N SER A 26 0.92 -9.76 18.87
CA SER A 26 -0.38 -9.68 18.21
C SER A 26 -0.30 -9.99 16.71
N PHE A 27 0.75 -9.53 16.03
CA PHE A 27 0.96 -9.81 14.61
C PHE A 27 1.20 -11.30 14.32
N GLN A 28 1.81 -12.04 15.26
CA GLN A 28 2.07 -13.47 15.15
C GLN A 28 0.86 -14.36 15.42
N LYS A 29 -0.16 -13.87 16.13
CA LYS A 29 -1.35 -14.66 16.50
C LYS A 29 -2.23 -15.06 15.31
N ARG A 30 -2.16 -14.35 14.17
CA ARG A 30 -3.03 -14.62 13.01
C ARG A 30 -2.67 -15.96 12.36
N ARG A 31 -3.66 -16.85 12.30
CA ARG A 31 -3.62 -18.10 11.52
C ARG A 31 -4.53 -17.95 10.30
N ILE A 32 -4.06 -18.42 9.14
CA ILE A 32 -4.85 -18.52 7.92
C ILE A 32 -5.44 -19.93 7.90
N GLN A 33 -6.75 -20.05 7.69
CA GLN A 33 -7.39 -21.34 7.53
C GLN A 33 -7.33 -21.74 6.05
N LEU A 34 -6.45 -22.68 5.71
CA LEU A 34 -6.32 -23.24 4.36
C LEU A 34 -6.91 -24.66 4.39
N GLY A 35 -8.18 -24.78 4.03
CA GLY A 35 -8.90 -26.05 4.12
C GLY A 35 -9.20 -26.44 5.58
N SER A 36 -8.99 -27.71 5.93
CA SER A 36 -9.28 -28.25 7.28
C SER A 36 -8.23 -27.88 8.33
N GLU A 37 -7.06 -27.37 7.93
CA GLU A 37 -5.94 -27.13 8.84
C GLU A 37 -5.54 -25.63 8.91
N PRO A 38 -5.33 -25.07 10.11
CA PRO A 38 -4.86 -23.70 10.26
C PRO A 38 -3.34 -23.61 10.08
N THR A 39 -2.87 -22.70 9.21
CA THR A 39 -1.45 -22.47 8.94
C THR A 39 -1.01 -21.03 9.20
N LEU A 40 0.28 -20.83 9.44
CA LEU A 40 0.83 -19.50 9.73
C LEU A 40 1.18 -18.76 8.42
N PRO A 41 0.91 -17.45 8.33
CA PRO A 41 1.29 -16.62 7.19
C PRO A 41 2.79 -16.66 6.84
N GLU A 42 3.66 -16.92 7.82
CA GLU A 42 5.12 -17.01 7.63
C GLU A 42 5.52 -18.08 6.60
N TYR A 43 4.72 -19.14 6.44
CA TYR A 43 5.01 -20.21 5.49
C TYR A 43 4.73 -19.83 4.03
N PHE A 44 3.90 -18.80 3.81
CA PHE A 44 3.46 -18.37 2.48
C PHE A 44 4.05 -17.02 2.04
N ILE A 45 4.88 -16.38 2.87
CA ILE A 45 5.54 -15.11 2.56
C ILE A 45 7.05 -15.29 2.66
N ARG A 46 7.81 -14.66 1.76
CA ARG A 46 9.27 -14.57 1.90
C ARG A 46 9.64 -13.98 3.27
N ARG A 47 10.62 -14.59 3.93
CA ARG A 47 11.09 -14.17 5.25
C ARG A 47 11.36 -12.66 5.34
N SER A 48 12.04 -12.07 4.35
CA SER A 48 12.35 -10.64 4.33
C SER A 48 11.11 -9.74 4.30
N THR A 49 10.13 -10.05 3.46
CA THR A 49 8.86 -9.29 3.34
C THR A 49 8.02 -9.43 4.60
N TYR A 50 8.01 -10.62 5.20
CA TYR A 50 7.33 -10.88 6.47
C TYR A 50 7.93 -10.05 7.62
N TRP A 51 9.26 -10.02 7.75
CA TRP A 51 9.95 -9.20 8.74
C TRP A 51 9.77 -7.70 8.51
N LEU A 52 9.75 -7.23 7.25
CA LEU A 52 9.42 -5.84 6.91
C LEU A 52 7.98 -5.48 7.28
N GLY A 53 7.02 -6.41 7.10
CA GLY A 53 5.63 -6.24 7.53
C GLY A 53 5.51 -6.11 9.05
N ILE A 54 6.19 -7.00 9.79
CA ILE A 54 6.27 -6.92 11.26
C ILE A 54 6.90 -5.61 11.71
N ALA A 55 8.05 -5.23 11.14
CA ALA A 55 8.76 -4.02 11.51
C ALA A 55 7.92 -2.77 11.22
N SER A 56 7.25 -2.72 10.08
CA SER A 56 6.38 -1.58 9.72
C SER A 56 5.16 -1.48 10.64
N TYR A 57 4.53 -2.60 11.00
CA TYR A 57 3.44 -2.63 11.98
C TYR A 57 3.87 -2.18 13.37
N CYS A 58 5.00 -2.69 13.87
CA CYS A 58 5.55 -2.30 15.19
C CYS A 58 5.89 -0.79 15.21
N THR A 59 6.52 -0.29 14.15
CA THR A 59 6.87 1.14 14.01
C THR A 59 5.62 2.01 13.96
N LEU A 60 4.58 1.58 13.23
CA LEU A 60 3.30 2.29 13.15
C LEU A 60 2.62 2.36 14.53
N MET A 61 2.57 1.25 15.27
CA MET A 61 1.98 1.22 16.61
C MET A 61 2.76 2.07 17.62
N ALA A 62 4.10 2.02 17.57
CA ALA A 62 4.95 2.89 18.39
C ALA A 62 4.74 4.38 18.04
N ALA A 63 4.60 4.72 16.76
CA ALA A 63 4.32 6.08 16.31
C ALA A 63 2.93 6.57 16.75
N LEU A 64 1.90 5.72 16.66
CA LEU A 64 0.55 6.04 17.15
C LEU A 64 0.52 6.26 18.66
N PHE A 65 1.23 5.41 19.42
CA PHE A 65 1.39 5.59 20.86
C PHE A 65 2.13 6.89 21.21
N GLY A 66 3.22 7.20 20.49
CA GLY A 66 3.95 8.45 20.65
C GLY A 66 3.09 9.66 20.35
N LEU A 67 2.31 9.63 19.26
CA LEU A 67 1.34 10.69 18.92
C LEU A 67 0.28 10.88 20.01
N LEU A 68 -0.29 9.78 20.52
CA LEU A 68 -1.28 9.80 21.59
C LEU A 68 -0.73 10.47 22.85
N THR A 69 0.44 10.02 23.30
CA THR A 69 1.04 10.42 24.58
C THR A 69 1.85 11.71 24.54
N TRP A 70 2.17 12.22 23.34
CA TRP A 70 2.83 13.51 23.14
C TRP A 70 1.84 14.63 22.92
N ARG A 71 0.79 14.39 22.10
CA ARG A 71 -0.04 15.48 21.57
C ARG A 71 -1.49 15.46 22.07
N TRP A 72 -2.07 14.28 22.28
CA TRP A 72 -3.51 14.17 22.58
C TRP A 72 -3.75 14.04 24.08
N LEU A 73 -2.89 13.30 24.77
CA LEU A 73 -2.93 13.08 26.20
C LEU A 73 -1.49 13.13 26.74
N PRO A 74 -0.92 14.34 26.93
CA PRO A 74 0.47 14.51 27.32
C PRO A 74 0.73 13.85 28.68
N LEU A 75 1.78 13.04 28.76
CA LEU A 75 2.25 12.44 30.02
C LEU A 75 3.07 13.40 30.89
N GLU A 76 3.33 14.61 30.41
CA GLU A 76 4.11 15.65 31.11
C GLU A 76 3.57 16.01 32.51
N PRO A 77 2.24 16.14 32.75
CA PRO A 77 1.69 16.39 34.08
C PRO A 77 1.96 15.24 35.06
N LEU A 78 1.99 14.00 34.56
CA LEU A 78 2.28 12.82 35.36
C LEU A 78 3.78 12.71 35.69
N VAL A 79 4.65 13.05 34.74
CA VAL A 79 6.10 13.06 34.95
C VAL A 79 6.51 14.14 35.94
N THR A 80 5.96 15.34 35.83
CA THR A 80 6.20 16.43 36.80
C THR A 80 5.77 16.04 38.22
N LEU A 81 4.63 15.36 38.37
CA LEU A 81 4.17 14.82 39.65
C LEU A 81 5.11 13.74 40.22
N ILE A 82 5.64 12.85 39.37
CA ILE A 82 6.63 11.84 39.75
C ILE A 82 7.94 12.49 40.20
N VAL A 83 8.48 13.44 39.43
CA VAL A 83 9.73 14.15 39.77
C VAL A 83 9.60 14.91 41.09
N ASN A 84 8.47 15.61 41.28
CA ASN A 84 8.21 16.35 42.51
C ASN A 84 8.12 15.44 43.74
N ASN A 85 7.57 14.24 43.59
CA ASN A 85 7.53 13.25 44.67
C ASN A 85 8.88 12.57 44.94
N PHE A 86 9.67 12.29 43.90
CA PHE A 86 11.05 11.79 44.08
C PHE A 86 11.93 12.81 44.84
N ARG A 87 11.67 14.11 44.65
CA ARG A 87 12.35 15.18 45.40
C ARG A 87 11.86 15.33 46.83
N SER A 88 10.59 14.98 47.12
CA SER A 88 9.98 15.19 48.45
C SER A 88 9.90 13.93 49.33
N GLN A 89 10.37 12.77 48.86
CA GLN A 89 10.41 11.49 49.60
C GLN A 89 9.06 11.03 50.19
N GLY A 90 7.93 11.39 49.58
CA GLY A 90 6.59 11.04 50.07
C GLY A 90 5.78 10.19 49.09
N LEU A 91 5.79 8.85 49.24
CA LEU A 91 4.93 7.95 48.44
C LEU A 91 3.42 8.21 48.64
N LEU A 92 3.02 8.64 49.84
CA LEU A 92 1.63 8.99 50.18
C LEU A 92 1.11 10.24 49.45
N ASN A 93 2.00 11.17 49.07
CA ASN A 93 1.63 12.38 48.35
C ASN A 93 1.40 12.12 46.84
N LEU A 94 1.88 10.99 46.33
CA LEU A 94 1.70 10.60 44.94
C LEU A 94 0.27 10.13 44.66
N LEU A 95 -0.33 9.40 45.59
CA LEU A 95 -1.74 8.96 45.50
C LEU A 95 -2.73 10.11 45.68
N ASN A 96 -2.40 11.09 46.54
CA ASN A 96 -3.25 12.25 46.82
C ASN A 96 -3.20 13.34 45.72
N GLY A 97 -2.18 13.31 44.86
CA GLY A 97 -2.01 14.26 43.75
C GLY A 97 -2.50 13.75 42.39
N LEU A 98 -3.01 12.53 42.30
CA LEU A 98 -3.61 11.98 41.08
C LEU A 98 -4.98 12.61 40.83
N ASP A 99 -5.02 13.54 39.89
CA ASP A 99 -6.22 14.20 39.39
C ASP A 99 -6.63 13.66 38.00
N GLY A 100 -7.76 14.14 37.46
CA GLY A 100 -8.22 13.73 36.13
C GLY A 100 -7.19 13.97 35.01
N ASN A 101 -6.36 15.01 35.12
CA ASN A 101 -5.36 15.38 34.11
C ASN A 101 -4.15 14.43 34.11
N THR A 102 -3.87 13.75 35.22
CA THR A 102 -2.78 12.74 35.32
C THR A 102 -3.28 11.31 35.12
N LEU A 103 -4.51 11.00 35.53
CA LEU A 103 -5.11 9.67 35.38
C LEU A 103 -5.56 9.36 33.95
N ILE A 104 -6.18 10.31 33.25
CA ILE A 104 -6.74 10.08 31.90
C ILE A 104 -5.65 9.65 30.90
N PRO A 105 -4.47 10.30 30.82
CA PRO A 105 -3.38 9.84 29.94
C PRO A 105 -2.87 8.42 30.27
N LEU A 106 -2.78 8.07 31.56
CA LEU A 106 -2.34 6.75 32.00
C LEU A 106 -3.35 5.65 31.61
N VAL A 107 -4.65 5.93 31.84
CA VAL A 107 -5.73 5.02 31.47
C VAL A 107 -5.77 4.84 29.96
N ALA A 108 -5.66 5.91 29.18
CA ALA A 108 -5.65 5.82 27.72
C ALA A 108 -4.44 5.07 27.17
N ALA A 109 -3.24 5.27 27.75
CA ALA A 109 -2.03 4.53 27.38
C ALA A 109 -2.17 3.03 27.71
N GLY A 110 -2.71 2.70 28.89
CA GLY A 110 -3.01 1.32 29.29
C GLY A 110 -4.08 0.67 28.41
N LEU A 111 -5.13 1.42 28.05
CA LEU A 111 -6.21 0.96 27.19
C LEU A 111 -5.72 0.77 25.75
N PHE A 112 -4.80 1.61 25.27
CA PHE A 112 -4.13 1.41 23.99
C PHE A 112 -3.31 0.10 23.98
N LEU A 113 -2.51 -0.16 25.02
CA LEU A 113 -1.77 -1.41 25.17
C LEU A 113 -2.71 -2.63 25.20
N PHE A 114 -3.81 -2.54 25.94
CA PHE A 114 -4.85 -3.57 25.96
C PHE A 114 -5.46 -3.79 24.58
N LEU A 115 -5.79 -2.72 23.85
CA LEU A 115 -6.33 -2.80 22.50
C LEU A 115 -5.32 -3.36 21.49
N VAL A 116 -4.01 -3.25 21.69
CA VAL A 116 -3.04 -3.90 20.78
C VAL A 116 -3.14 -5.43 20.86
N ASP A 117 -3.42 -5.97 22.06
CA ASP A 117 -3.47 -7.41 22.30
C ASP A 117 -4.88 -8.02 22.22
N TRP A 118 -5.93 -7.21 22.33
CA TRP A 118 -7.30 -7.69 22.42
C TRP A 118 -7.89 -8.16 21.08
N GLU A 119 -8.22 -9.45 20.97
CA GLU A 119 -8.76 -10.07 19.75
C GLU A 119 -10.29 -10.00 19.66
N SER A 120 -10.84 -8.79 19.53
CA SER A 120 -12.28 -8.57 19.31
C SER A 120 -12.54 -7.90 17.96
N LYS A 121 -13.59 -8.32 17.24
CA LYS A 121 -14.00 -7.69 15.96
C LYS A 121 -14.31 -6.20 16.09
N LEU A 122 -14.60 -5.73 17.30
CA LEU A 122 -14.88 -4.32 17.61
C LEU A 122 -13.60 -3.49 17.81
N ASN A 123 -12.43 -4.12 17.84
CA ASN A 123 -11.16 -3.46 18.07
C ASN A 123 -10.63 -2.81 16.77
N PRO A 124 -10.48 -1.47 16.71
CA PRO A 124 -9.99 -0.79 15.52
C PRO A 124 -8.51 -1.11 15.22
N LEU A 125 -7.69 -1.40 16.23
CA LEU A 125 -6.28 -1.79 16.03
C LEU A 125 -6.16 -3.20 15.43
N LEU A 126 -7.12 -4.08 15.75
CA LEU A 126 -7.26 -5.40 15.13
C LEU A 126 -7.58 -5.26 13.64
N ASN A 127 -8.57 -4.42 13.28
CA ASN A 127 -8.93 -4.16 11.88
C ASN A 127 -7.76 -3.55 11.09
N LEU A 128 -6.97 -2.68 11.72
CA LEU A 128 -5.76 -2.12 11.11
C LEU A 128 -4.68 -3.20 10.89
N ARG A 129 -4.43 -4.05 11.89
CA ARG A 129 -3.53 -5.21 11.78
C ARG A 129 -3.97 -6.13 10.65
N ASP A 130 -5.26 -6.44 10.60
CA ASP A 130 -5.82 -7.34 9.62
C ASP A 130 -5.78 -6.72 8.21
N GLY A 131 -6.03 -5.43 8.08
CA GLY A 131 -5.84 -4.68 6.83
C GLY A 131 -4.38 -4.63 6.36
N ILE A 132 -3.40 -4.59 7.28
CA ILE A 132 -1.98 -4.66 6.94
C ILE A 132 -1.62 -6.07 6.45
N HIS A 133 -2.05 -7.11 7.17
CA HIS A 133 -1.93 -8.50 6.71
C HIS A 133 -2.61 -8.71 5.34
N ASP A 134 -3.76 -8.07 5.11
CA ASP A 134 -4.48 -8.14 3.84
C ASP A 134 -3.80 -7.32 2.73
N ALA A 135 -3.09 -6.23 3.06
CA ALA A 135 -2.23 -5.52 2.12
C ALA A 135 -1.01 -6.36 1.71
N PHE A 136 -0.62 -7.32 2.55
CA PHE A 136 0.36 -8.37 2.25
C PHE A 136 -0.29 -9.67 1.74
N ALA A 137 -1.63 -9.72 1.58
CA ALA A 137 -2.35 -10.95 1.27
C ALA A 137 -1.99 -11.49 -0.11
N ILE A 138 -1.21 -12.58 -0.05
CA ILE A 138 -1.08 -13.61 -1.08
C ILE A 138 -2.43 -13.96 -1.73
N PRO A 139 -3.58 -14.10 -1.02
CA PRO A 139 -4.87 -14.43 -1.64
C PRO A 139 -5.27 -13.56 -2.84
N THR A 140 -5.18 -12.23 -2.74
CA THR A 140 -5.67 -11.34 -3.80
C THR A 140 -4.78 -11.43 -5.03
N LYS A 141 -3.46 -11.45 -4.83
CA LYS A 141 -2.49 -11.62 -5.92
C LYS A 141 -2.53 -13.04 -6.50
N ALA A 142 -2.74 -14.06 -5.68
CA ALA A 142 -2.88 -15.44 -6.13
C ALA A 142 -4.16 -15.64 -6.96
N VAL A 143 -5.27 -14.98 -6.61
CA VAL A 143 -6.50 -15.00 -7.42
C VAL A 143 -6.28 -14.32 -8.78
N GLU A 144 -5.56 -13.21 -8.82
CA GLU A 144 -5.23 -12.52 -10.08
C GLU A 144 -4.30 -13.35 -10.96
N VAL A 145 -3.26 -13.96 -10.38
CA VAL A 145 -2.37 -14.89 -11.08
C VAL A 145 -3.14 -16.12 -11.56
N TYR A 146 -4.00 -16.69 -10.72
CA TYR A 146 -4.88 -17.81 -11.08
C TYR A 146 -5.77 -17.48 -12.28
N ASN A 147 -6.41 -16.31 -12.27
CA ASN A 147 -7.26 -15.86 -13.38
C ASN A 147 -6.43 -15.66 -14.67
N ALA A 148 -5.21 -15.12 -14.55
CA ALA A 148 -4.30 -14.94 -15.68
C ALA A 148 -3.79 -16.27 -16.25
N LEU A 149 -3.52 -17.26 -15.38
CA LEU A 149 -3.10 -18.61 -15.76
C LEU A 149 -4.23 -19.41 -16.39
N ILE A 150 -5.46 -19.32 -15.89
CA ILE A 150 -6.62 -19.97 -16.53
C ILE A 150 -6.95 -19.35 -17.89
N ALA A 151 -6.78 -18.03 -18.02
CA ALA A 151 -6.97 -17.35 -19.30
C ALA A 151 -5.81 -17.58 -20.28
N ALA A 152 -4.71 -18.18 -19.84
CA ALA A 152 -3.55 -18.47 -20.66
C ALA A 152 -3.92 -19.44 -21.78
N ARG A 153 -3.60 -19.07 -23.02
CA ARG A 153 -3.56 -20.02 -24.14
C ARG A 153 -2.11 -20.43 -24.32
N LEU A 154 -1.85 -21.73 -24.38
CA LEU A 154 -0.51 -22.35 -24.47
C LEU A 154 0.32 -21.91 -25.69
N SER A 155 -0.26 -21.14 -26.62
CA SER A 155 0.40 -20.64 -27.83
C SER A 155 1.64 -19.78 -27.54
N ALA A 156 1.80 -19.27 -26.31
CA ALA A 156 2.94 -18.45 -25.89
C ALA A 156 4.06 -19.22 -25.17
N VAL A 157 3.91 -20.53 -24.94
CA VAL A 157 4.95 -21.37 -24.32
C VAL A 157 5.99 -21.78 -25.37
N ASP A 158 7.27 -21.64 -25.01
CA ASP A 158 8.42 -22.01 -25.85
C ASP A 158 8.38 -23.48 -26.31
N ASP A 159 8.67 -23.72 -27.59
CA ASP A 159 8.57 -25.04 -28.22
C ASP A 159 9.61 -26.03 -27.65
N SER A 160 10.71 -25.50 -27.11
CA SER A 160 11.72 -26.28 -26.38
C SER A 160 11.15 -26.97 -25.13
N LEU A 161 10.23 -26.32 -24.44
CA LEU A 161 9.61 -26.77 -23.20
C LEU A 161 8.54 -27.83 -23.48
N LYS A 162 7.77 -27.65 -24.57
CA LYS A 162 6.82 -28.66 -25.07
C LYS A 162 7.53 -29.97 -25.44
N ALA A 163 8.69 -29.88 -26.08
CA ALA A 163 9.50 -31.04 -26.47
C ALA A 163 10.15 -31.76 -25.28
N GLN A 164 10.49 -31.06 -24.19
CA GLN A 164 11.03 -31.68 -22.97
C GLN A 164 9.96 -32.45 -22.19
N ILE A 165 8.75 -31.90 -22.07
CA ILE A 165 7.62 -32.54 -21.37
C ILE A 165 7.27 -33.89 -22.01
N GLY A 166 7.23 -33.95 -23.35
CA GLY A 166 6.97 -35.20 -24.08
C GLY A 166 8.04 -36.28 -23.89
N LYS A 167 9.27 -35.93 -23.47
CA LYS A 167 10.36 -36.88 -23.22
C LYS A 167 10.46 -37.34 -21.76
N ARG A 168 9.92 -36.58 -20.81
CA ARG A 168 10.22 -36.72 -19.37
C ARG A 168 9.08 -37.30 -18.56
N LEU A 169 7.83 -37.11 -18.99
CA LEU A 169 6.69 -37.74 -18.33
C LEU A 169 6.73 -39.25 -18.56
N LEU A 170 6.72 -39.99 -17.46
CA LEU A 170 6.87 -41.46 -17.36
C LEU A 170 5.81 -42.28 -18.12
N VAL A 171 4.87 -41.65 -18.83
CA VAL A 171 3.73 -42.32 -19.46
C VAL A 171 3.55 -41.78 -20.88
N ALA A 172 3.47 -42.69 -21.86
CA ALA A 172 3.22 -42.46 -23.29
C ALA A 172 1.83 -41.84 -23.56
N SER A 173 1.57 -40.66 -22.99
CA SER A 173 0.24 -40.05 -22.93
C SER A 173 0.15 -38.71 -23.67
N ILE A 174 1.26 -38.16 -24.18
CA ILE A 174 1.31 -36.84 -24.83
C ILE A 174 2.12 -36.91 -26.11
N ASP A 175 1.53 -36.44 -27.21
CA ASP A 175 2.23 -36.17 -28.47
C ASP A 175 2.44 -34.66 -28.64
N SER A 176 3.50 -34.25 -29.33
CA SER A 176 3.77 -32.82 -29.59
C SER A 176 2.62 -32.12 -30.33
N GLY A 177 1.86 -32.86 -31.15
CA GLY A 177 0.68 -32.36 -31.85
C GLY A 177 -0.55 -32.13 -30.96
N ASP A 178 -0.57 -32.64 -29.72
CA ASP A 178 -1.69 -32.41 -28.78
C ASP A 178 -1.78 -30.94 -28.32
N PHE A 179 -0.67 -30.20 -28.36
CA PHE A 179 -0.61 -28.77 -28.05
C PHE A 179 -1.22 -27.89 -29.15
N GLU A 180 -1.37 -28.40 -30.37
CA GLU A 180 -1.92 -27.66 -31.53
C GLU A 180 -3.44 -27.86 -31.68
N LYS A 181 -4.03 -28.78 -30.90
CA LYS A 181 -5.47 -29.06 -30.91
C LYS A 181 -6.27 -27.96 -30.21
N SER A 182 -7.58 -27.90 -30.50
CA SER A 182 -8.49 -26.92 -29.88
C SER A 182 -8.50 -27.03 -28.35
N SER A 183 -8.65 -25.89 -27.67
CA SER A 183 -8.65 -25.79 -26.21
C SER A 183 -9.79 -26.54 -25.50
N THR A 184 -10.76 -27.04 -26.27
CA THR A 184 -11.90 -27.82 -25.78
C THR A 184 -11.68 -29.33 -25.85
N THR A 185 -10.56 -29.78 -26.43
CA THR A 185 -10.23 -31.21 -26.58
C THR A 185 -9.64 -31.80 -25.30
N VAL A 186 -9.80 -33.11 -25.11
CA VAL A 186 -9.22 -33.85 -23.98
C VAL A 186 -7.70 -33.76 -24.02
N GLU A 187 -7.14 -33.90 -25.21
CA GLU A 187 -5.70 -33.92 -25.45
C GLU A 187 -5.04 -32.58 -25.12
N TYR A 188 -5.63 -31.47 -25.57
CA TYR A 188 -5.12 -30.14 -25.21
C TYR A 188 -5.18 -29.91 -23.68
N LYS A 189 -6.29 -30.28 -23.03
CA LYS A 189 -6.46 -30.10 -21.58
C LYS A 189 -5.48 -30.96 -20.79
N TRP A 190 -5.22 -32.20 -21.24
CA TRP A 190 -4.22 -33.06 -20.63
C TRP A 190 -2.80 -32.50 -20.81
N ALA A 191 -2.46 -32.06 -22.03
CA ALA A 191 -1.18 -31.44 -22.33
C ALA A 191 -0.94 -30.17 -21.47
N HIS A 192 -1.98 -29.36 -21.26
CA HIS A 192 -1.94 -28.20 -20.37
C HIS A 192 -1.69 -28.57 -18.92
N ASN A 193 -2.42 -29.56 -18.38
CA ASN A 193 -2.21 -30.03 -17.01
C ASN A 193 -0.81 -30.59 -16.78
N CYS A 194 -0.26 -31.28 -17.78
CA CYS A 194 1.10 -31.81 -17.73
C CYS A 194 2.14 -30.69 -17.68
N LEU A 195 1.96 -29.62 -18.47
CA LEU A 195 2.82 -28.45 -18.41
C LEU A 195 2.78 -27.75 -17.04
N LEU A 196 1.57 -27.54 -16.50
CA LEU A 196 1.41 -26.93 -15.17
C LEU A 196 2.09 -27.79 -14.10
N PHE A 197 1.95 -29.10 -14.19
CA PHE A 197 2.53 -30.05 -13.24
C PHE A 197 4.08 -30.07 -13.31
N GLU A 198 4.67 -30.07 -14.51
CA GLU A 198 6.13 -29.99 -14.69
C GLU A 198 6.69 -28.70 -14.07
N GLN A 199 6.00 -27.57 -14.27
CA GLN A 199 6.39 -26.29 -13.69
C GLN A 199 6.33 -26.33 -12.16
N ILE A 200 5.28 -26.92 -11.58
CA ILE A 200 5.19 -27.12 -10.13
C ILE A 200 6.32 -28.03 -9.62
N GLN A 201 6.63 -29.11 -10.33
CA GLN A 201 7.76 -30.00 -9.97
C GLN A 201 9.10 -29.26 -9.98
N SER A 202 9.31 -28.32 -10.91
CA SER A 202 10.52 -27.49 -10.93
C SER A 202 10.68 -26.68 -9.63
N TYR A 203 9.58 -26.21 -9.03
CA TYR A 203 9.59 -25.54 -7.73
C TYR A 203 9.82 -26.51 -6.57
N VAL A 204 9.29 -27.75 -6.64
CA VAL A 204 9.51 -28.78 -5.61
C VAL A 204 11.01 -29.09 -5.44
N ILE A 205 11.75 -29.13 -6.54
CA ILE A 205 13.19 -29.45 -6.54
C ILE A 205 14.01 -28.31 -5.90
N GLN A 206 13.51 -27.08 -5.92
CA GLN A 206 14.20 -25.92 -5.37
C GLN A 206 14.20 -25.92 -3.84
N GLN A 207 15.39 -25.72 -3.25
CA GLN A 207 15.57 -25.78 -1.80
C GLN A 207 14.76 -24.72 -1.04
N SER A 208 14.51 -23.56 -1.66
CA SER A 208 13.72 -22.46 -1.10
C SER A 208 12.24 -22.79 -0.84
N PHE A 209 11.68 -23.76 -1.57
CA PHE A 209 10.26 -24.13 -1.48
C PHE A 209 10.01 -25.37 -0.62
N ARG A 210 11.05 -26.04 -0.12
CA ARG A 210 10.91 -27.27 0.70
C ARG A 210 10.00 -27.06 1.92
N ARG A 211 10.07 -25.90 2.58
CA ARG A 211 9.23 -25.57 3.74
C ARG A 211 7.75 -25.48 3.35
N LEU A 212 7.45 -24.93 2.18
CA LEU A 212 6.09 -24.78 1.67
C LEU A 212 5.48 -26.14 1.25
N PHE A 213 6.25 -27.00 0.59
CA PHE A 213 5.79 -28.34 0.20
C PHE A 213 5.74 -29.34 1.36
N ALA A 214 6.40 -29.04 2.48
CA ALA A 214 6.28 -29.82 3.71
C ALA A 214 4.99 -29.50 4.50
N GLU A 215 4.31 -28.38 4.20
CA GLU A 215 3.07 -28.00 4.88
C GLU A 215 1.89 -28.88 4.42
N PRO A 216 1.22 -29.61 5.35
CA PRO A 216 0.12 -30.51 4.99
C PRO A 216 -1.07 -29.79 4.35
N SER A 217 -1.31 -28.52 4.70
CA SER A 217 -2.41 -27.71 4.14
C SER A 217 -2.32 -27.49 2.63
N LEU A 218 -1.13 -27.67 2.03
CA LEU A 218 -0.93 -27.52 0.59
C LEU A 218 -1.52 -28.69 -0.22
N GLN A 219 -1.80 -29.83 0.43
CA GLN A 219 -2.35 -31.05 -0.18
C GLN A 219 -1.60 -31.54 -1.43
N TRP A 220 -0.30 -31.24 -1.56
CA TRP A 220 0.50 -31.61 -2.74
C TRP A 220 0.46 -33.10 -3.04
N GLY A 221 0.53 -33.94 -2.00
CA GLY A 221 0.43 -35.40 -2.14
C GLY A 221 -0.89 -35.84 -2.77
N GLU A 222 -2.02 -35.24 -2.37
CA GLU A 222 -3.35 -35.55 -2.94
C GLU A 222 -3.45 -35.10 -4.41
N ILE A 223 -2.84 -33.96 -4.75
CA ILE A 223 -2.76 -33.46 -6.13
C ILE A 223 -1.93 -34.41 -7.00
N CYS A 224 -0.78 -34.91 -6.52
CA CYS A 224 0.02 -35.90 -7.24
C CYS A 224 -0.74 -37.21 -7.49
N ILE A 225 -1.45 -37.71 -6.47
CA ILE A 225 -2.28 -38.92 -6.61
C ILE A 225 -3.38 -38.70 -7.65
N SER A 226 -4.06 -37.54 -7.59
CA SER A 226 -5.10 -37.17 -8.54
C SER A 226 -4.58 -37.03 -9.97
N PHE A 227 -3.37 -36.47 -10.14
CA PHE A 227 -2.70 -36.34 -11.43
C PHE A 227 -2.36 -37.71 -12.03
N ASN A 228 -1.77 -38.62 -11.24
CA ASN A 228 -1.43 -39.97 -11.70
C ASN A 228 -2.68 -40.77 -12.09
N ALA A 229 -3.74 -40.72 -11.27
CA ALA A 229 -5.01 -41.37 -11.58
C ALA A 229 -5.65 -40.81 -12.87
N MET A 230 -5.44 -39.52 -13.16
CA MET A 230 -5.94 -38.91 -14.39
C MET A 230 -5.11 -39.29 -15.62
N SER A 231 -3.79 -39.46 -15.46
CA SER A 231 -2.91 -39.98 -16.51
C SER A 231 -3.37 -41.35 -17.00
N GLU A 232 -3.68 -42.27 -16.07
CA GLU A 232 -4.18 -43.60 -16.41
C GLU A 232 -5.50 -43.54 -17.18
N LYS A 233 -6.43 -42.68 -16.75
CA LYS A 233 -7.73 -42.48 -17.43
C LYS A 233 -7.57 -41.94 -18.85
N VAL A 234 -6.65 -41.00 -19.09
CA VAL A 234 -6.42 -40.41 -20.41
C VAL A 234 -5.77 -41.41 -21.36
N VAL A 235 -4.85 -42.26 -20.88
CA VAL A 235 -4.26 -43.34 -21.69
C VAL A 235 -5.34 -44.31 -22.15
N ILE A 236 -6.16 -44.81 -21.23
CA ILE A 236 -7.27 -45.72 -21.56
C ILE A 236 -8.24 -45.06 -22.56
N TRP A 237 -8.51 -43.76 -22.42
CA TRP A 237 -9.36 -43.01 -23.33
C TRP A 237 -8.74 -42.83 -24.72
N LYS A 238 -7.42 -42.64 -24.83
CA LYS A 238 -6.72 -42.55 -26.12
C LYS A 238 -6.69 -43.89 -26.86
N GLU A 239 -6.61 -45.00 -26.12
CA GLU A 239 -6.59 -46.35 -26.68
C GLU A 239 -7.98 -46.88 -27.06
N ALA A 240 -9.03 -46.45 -26.37
CA ALA A 240 -10.39 -46.92 -26.58
C ALA A 240 -11.28 -45.82 -27.15
N GLU A 241 -11.79 -45.95 -28.39
CA GLU A 241 -12.77 -45.03 -28.99
C GLU A 241 -13.99 -44.81 -28.07
N PRO A 242 -14.04 -43.70 -27.31
CA PRO A 242 -14.91 -43.61 -26.15
C PRO A 242 -16.19 -42.83 -26.47
N HIS A 243 -17.33 -43.32 -25.97
CA HIS A 243 -18.63 -42.64 -26.11
C HIS A 243 -18.59 -41.19 -25.60
N TYR A 244 -19.32 -40.30 -26.29
CA TYR A 244 -19.43 -38.85 -26.02
C TYR A 244 -19.63 -38.48 -24.53
N THR A 245 -20.44 -39.25 -23.79
CA THR A 245 -20.71 -39.00 -22.36
C THR A 245 -19.50 -39.26 -21.45
N LYS A 246 -18.66 -40.25 -21.77
CA LYS A 246 -17.41 -40.52 -21.05
C LYS A 246 -16.39 -39.42 -21.32
N THR A 247 -16.31 -38.95 -22.56
CA THR A 247 -15.44 -37.83 -22.96
C THR A 247 -15.83 -36.53 -22.24
N LEU A 248 -17.12 -36.19 -22.15
CA LEU A 248 -17.59 -35.03 -21.40
C LEU A 248 -17.27 -35.11 -19.90
N LYS A 249 -17.41 -36.29 -19.28
CA LYS A 249 -17.05 -36.49 -17.87
C LYS A 249 -15.55 -36.30 -17.65
N LEU A 250 -14.73 -36.86 -18.54
CA LEU A 250 -13.28 -36.71 -18.50
C LEU A 250 -12.84 -35.25 -18.64
N ILE A 251 -13.45 -34.49 -19.54
CA ILE A 251 -13.19 -33.05 -19.70
C ILE A 251 -13.46 -32.28 -18.39
N LYS A 252 -14.58 -32.57 -17.71
CA LYS A 252 -14.91 -31.92 -16.42
C LYS A 252 -13.90 -32.27 -15.32
N GLU A 253 -13.48 -33.53 -15.26
CA GLU A 253 -12.46 -33.98 -14.31
C GLU A 253 -11.09 -33.34 -14.60
N LEU A 254 -10.73 -33.20 -15.88
CA LEU A 254 -9.52 -32.49 -16.30
C LEU A 254 -9.58 -31.00 -15.95
N ASP A 255 -10.72 -30.32 -16.15
CA ASP A 255 -10.90 -28.92 -15.78
C ASP A 255 -10.82 -28.68 -14.28
N HIS A 256 -11.31 -29.64 -13.49
CA HIS A 256 -11.14 -29.61 -12.04
C HIS A 256 -9.66 -29.69 -11.65
N LEU A 257 -8.91 -30.62 -12.26
CA LEU A 257 -7.47 -30.76 -12.05
C LEU A 257 -6.71 -29.49 -12.50
N THR A 258 -7.07 -28.90 -13.64
CA THR A 258 -6.52 -27.60 -14.09
C THR A 258 -6.71 -26.53 -13.04
N GLY A 259 -7.92 -26.44 -12.46
CA GLY A 259 -8.23 -25.48 -11.40
C GLY A 259 -7.34 -25.68 -10.17
N LEU A 260 -7.10 -26.92 -9.75
CA LEU A 260 -6.22 -27.23 -8.61
C LEU A 260 -4.76 -26.88 -8.90
N LEU A 261 -4.24 -27.29 -10.06
CA LEU A 261 -2.86 -27.01 -10.48
C LEU A 261 -2.61 -25.51 -10.66
N CYS A 262 -3.53 -24.77 -11.28
CA CYS A 262 -3.43 -23.32 -11.42
C CYS A 262 -3.47 -22.59 -10.07
N ARG A 263 -4.28 -23.04 -9.11
CA ARG A 263 -4.30 -22.44 -7.75
C ARG A 263 -2.98 -22.64 -7.04
N LEU A 264 -2.45 -23.86 -7.09
CA LEU A 264 -1.17 -24.19 -6.47
C LEU A 264 -0.03 -23.42 -7.14
N LEU A 265 0.02 -23.42 -8.48
CA LEU A 265 1.03 -22.68 -9.23
C LEU A 265 0.92 -21.17 -8.98
N ALA A 266 -0.29 -20.61 -8.89
CA ALA A 266 -0.48 -19.21 -8.54
C ALA A 266 0.10 -18.87 -7.15
N ALA A 267 -0.15 -19.72 -6.15
CA ALA A 267 0.44 -19.56 -4.83
C ALA A 267 1.98 -19.66 -4.86
N LEU A 268 2.52 -20.60 -5.64
CA LEU A 268 3.96 -20.80 -5.81
C LEU A 268 4.63 -19.62 -6.51
N VAL A 269 4.02 -19.09 -7.58
CA VAL A 269 4.54 -17.93 -8.32
C VAL A 269 4.51 -16.68 -7.43
N VAL A 270 3.45 -16.47 -6.65
CA VAL A 270 3.36 -15.36 -5.69
C VAL A 270 4.41 -15.49 -4.59
N PHE A 271 4.62 -16.69 -4.04
CA PHE A 271 5.67 -16.94 -3.05
C PHE A 271 7.09 -16.77 -3.64
N GLY A 272 7.27 -17.28 -4.85
CA GLY A 272 8.53 -17.37 -5.56
C GLY A 272 9.02 -16.03 -6.10
N SER A 273 8.15 -15.05 -6.27
CA SER A 273 8.50 -13.76 -6.88
C SER A 273 8.90 -12.72 -5.83
N ALA A 274 10.02 -12.03 -6.04
CA ALA A 274 10.46 -10.93 -5.17
C ALA A 274 9.70 -9.63 -5.43
N SER A 275 9.14 -9.50 -6.64
CA SER A 275 8.49 -8.29 -7.12
C SER A 275 7.30 -8.63 -8.01
N GLU A 276 6.38 -7.67 -8.13
CA GLU A 276 5.23 -7.78 -9.04
C GLU A 276 5.68 -7.93 -10.52
N ASN A 277 6.79 -7.30 -10.90
CA ASN A 277 7.35 -7.45 -12.25
C ASN A 277 7.86 -8.87 -12.49
N GLU A 278 8.55 -9.47 -11.53
CA GLU A 278 9.03 -10.86 -11.61
C GLU A 278 7.87 -11.85 -11.62
N LEU A 279 6.83 -11.58 -10.83
CA LEU A 279 5.58 -12.34 -10.82
C LEU A 279 4.92 -12.32 -12.20
N TRP A 280 4.69 -11.15 -12.79
CA TRP A 280 4.06 -11.05 -14.10
C TRP A 280 4.97 -11.51 -15.24
N ALA A 281 6.29 -11.39 -15.11
CA ALA A 281 7.24 -11.98 -16.06
C ALA A 281 7.15 -13.50 -16.04
N THR A 282 7.06 -14.12 -14.86
CA THR A 282 6.87 -15.56 -14.69
C THR A 282 5.52 -15.99 -15.27
N VAL A 283 4.44 -15.25 -14.97
CA VAL A 283 3.11 -15.51 -15.57
C VAL A 283 3.13 -15.40 -17.09
N LYS A 284 3.86 -14.42 -17.65
CA LYS A 284 4.03 -14.26 -19.10
C LYS A 284 4.81 -15.42 -19.73
N GLN A 285 5.87 -15.89 -19.08
CA GLN A 285 6.61 -17.09 -19.52
C GLN A 285 5.72 -18.35 -19.53
N LEU A 286 4.78 -18.43 -18.60
CA LEU A 286 3.78 -19.50 -18.53
C LEU A 286 2.61 -19.31 -19.51
N GLY A 287 2.65 -18.27 -20.36
CA GLY A 287 1.64 -17.98 -21.38
C GLY A 287 0.40 -17.23 -20.89
N GLY A 288 0.42 -16.72 -19.65
CA GLY A 288 -0.66 -15.92 -19.08
C GLY A 288 -0.77 -14.53 -19.71
N ASN A 289 -2.00 -14.09 -19.96
CA ASN A 289 -2.25 -12.78 -20.56
C ASN A 289 -2.16 -11.68 -19.49
N VAL A 290 -1.02 -11.00 -19.44
CA VAL A 290 -0.72 -9.98 -18.43
C VAL A 290 -1.48 -8.70 -18.74
N HIS A 291 -2.58 -8.45 -18.04
CA HIS A 291 -3.09 -7.09 -17.91
C HIS A 291 -2.20 -6.37 -16.90
N GLU A 292 -1.44 -5.38 -17.34
CA GLU A 292 -0.55 -4.60 -16.47
C GLU A 292 -1.32 -4.07 -15.25
N ALA A 293 -1.03 -4.64 -14.08
CA ALA A 293 -1.62 -4.32 -12.78
C ALA A 293 -1.22 -2.94 -12.23
N ARG A 294 -0.81 -1.98 -13.08
CA ARG A 294 -0.31 -0.66 -12.68
C ARG A 294 -1.33 0.17 -11.87
N LEU A 295 -2.60 -0.21 -11.87
CA LEU A 295 -3.71 0.49 -11.22
C LEU A 295 -4.33 -0.23 -10.00
N GLN A 296 -3.90 -1.43 -9.64
CA GLN A 296 -4.54 -2.20 -8.55
C GLN A 296 -4.30 -1.61 -7.16
N HIS A 297 -3.19 -0.89 -6.96
CA HIS A 297 -2.85 -0.28 -5.67
C HIS A 297 -3.23 1.21 -5.57
N ALA A 298 -4.15 1.71 -6.42
CA ALA A 298 -4.59 3.10 -6.40
C ALA A 298 -5.02 3.58 -5.00
N TYR A 299 -5.75 2.74 -4.25
CA TYR A 299 -6.16 3.02 -2.88
C TYR A 299 -4.95 3.25 -1.93
N LYS A 300 -3.89 2.45 -2.05
CA LYS A 300 -2.66 2.59 -1.26
C LYS A 300 -1.99 3.94 -1.54
N TYR A 301 -1.91 4.34 -2.80
CA TYR A 301 -1.32 5.63 -3.17
C TYR A 301 -2.18 6.81 -2.71
N ILE A 302 -3.51 6.69 -2.80
CA ILE A 302 -4.43 7.71 -2.28
C ILE A 302 -4.26 7.87 -0.75
N LEU A 303 -4.12 6.77 0.00
CA LEU A 303 -3.81 6.83 1.43
C LEU A 303 -2.46 7.52 1.72
N ILE A 304 -1.42 7.20 0.94
CA ILE A 304 -0.11 7.86 1.07
C ILE A 304 -0.24 9.37 0.78
N PHE A 305 -0.99 9.77 -0.25
CA PHE A 305 -1.21 11.19 -0.55
C PHE A 305 -2.06 11.90 0.52
N MET A 306 -3.04 11.22 1.12
CA MET A 306 -3.76 11.76 2.28
C MET A 306 -2.83 11.96 3.48
N ALA A 307 -2.01 10.96 3.81
CA ALA A 307 -1.06 11.05 4.91
C ALA A 307 0.00 12.14 4.66
N ALA A 308 0.55 12.20 3.45
CA ALA A 308 1.52 13.23 3.03
C ALA A 308 0.94 14.64 3.12
N THR A 309 -0.30 14.83 2.66
CA THR A 309 -1.01 16.11 2.77
C THR A 309 -1.25 16.50 4.22
N ALA A 310 -1.74 15.57 5.05
CA ALA A 310 -2.00 15.83 6.47
C ALA A 310 -0.71 16.18 7.24
N LEU A 311 0.35 15.41 7.04
CA LEU A 311 1.67 15.68 7.62
C LEU A 311 2.23 17.01 7.13
N GLY A 312 2.08 17.32 5.83
CA GLY A 312 2.51 18.59 5.26
C GLY A 312 1.81 19.79 5.87
N VAL A 313 0.49 19.68 6.12
CA VAL A 313 -0.27 20.76 6.79
C VAL A 313 0.19 20.96 8.23
N ILE A 314 0.36 19.87 8.98
CA ILE A 314 0.77 19.94 10.39
C ILE A 314 2.19 20.48 10.51
N LEU A 315 3.15 19.88 9.80
CA LEU A 315 4.56 20.26 9.87
C LEU A 315 4.79 21.67 9.31
N GLY A 316 4.19 21.99 8.16
CA GLY A 316 4.37 23.30 7.54
C GLY A 316 3.86 24.43 8.40
N ARG A 317 2.73 24.26 9.07
CA ARG A 317 2.22 25.27 10.01
C ARG A 317 3.05 25.36 11.29
N GLU A 318 3.35 24.24 11.95
CA GLU A 318 4.10 24.23 13.21
C GLU A 318 5.51 24.79 13.05
N ILE A 319 6.21 24.38 11.98
CA ILE A 319 7.55 24.87 11.68
C ILE A 319 7.51 26.37 11.32
N SER A 320 6.48 26.82 10.60
CA SER A 320 6.30 28.25 10.30
C SER A 320 6.02 29.07 11.56
N VAL A 321 5.14 28.60 12.44
CA VAL A 321 4.85 29.28 13.73
C VAL A 321 6.11 29.32 14.61
N ALA A 322 6.86 28.22 14.68
CA ALA A 322 8.11 28.16 15.43
C ALA A 322 9.17 29.13 14.86
N LEU A 323 9.36 29.16 13.54
CA LEU A 323 10.28 30.10 12.87
C LEU A 323 9.87 31.56 13.07
N HIS A 324 8.56 31.83 12.98
CA HIS A 324 8.02 33.16 13.21
C HIS A 324 8.30 33.65 14.63
N ASN A 325 7.94 32.83 15.63
CA ASN A 325 8.06 33.17 17.05
C ASN A 325 9.50 33.20 17.54
N ALA A 326 10.39 32.38 16.98
CA ALA A 326 11.78 32.29 17.43
C ALA A 326 12.73 33.25 16.70
N PHE A 327 12.48 33.55 15.42
CA PHE A 327 13.47 34.24 14.58
C PHE A 327 12.97 35.53 13.90
N LEU A 328 11.70 35.60 13.50
CA LEU A 328 11.22 36.73 12.69
C LEU A 328 10.57 37.83 13.54
N PHE A 329 9.66 37.46 14.44
CA PHE A 329 8.90 38.41 15.26
C PHE A 329 8.74 37.89 16.70
N PRO A 330 9.83 37.84 17.49
CA PRO A 330 9.79 37.34 18.87
C PRO A 330 8.90 38.18 19.78
N ASP A 331 8.72 39.47 19.47
CA ASP A 331 7.91 40.40 20.26
C ASP A 331 6.40 40.27 19.99
N GLN A 332 5.98 39.48 19.00
CA GLN A 332 4.57 39.26 18.62
C GLN A 332 4.30 37.77 18.34
N PRO A 333 4.33 36.90 19.37
CA PRO A 333 4.22 35.46 19.17
C PRO A 333 2.83 35.05 18.69
N LEU A 334 2.80 34.21 17.66
CA LEU A 334 1.61 33.51 17.21
C LEU A 334 1.21 32.44 18.22
N ALA A 335 -0.09 32.38 18.54
CA ALA A 335 -0.64 31.38 19.42
C ALA A 335 -0.45 29.95 18.86
N HIS A 336 -0.03 29.03 19.73
CA HIS A 336 -0.03 27.60 19.42
C HIS A 336 -1.46 27.04 19.53
N PHE A 337 -1.69 25.92 18.85
CA PHE A 337 -2.99 25.38 18.41
C PHE A 337 -4.28 25.57 19.23
N ASP A 338 -5.36 25.87 18.48
CA ASP A 338 -6.79 25.66 18.80
C ASP A 338 -7.49 24.92 17.62
N TYR A 339 -8.70 24.34 17.80
CA TYR A 339 -9.49 23.37 16.97
C TYR A 339 -9.50 23.50 15.42
N THR A 340 -8.92 24.55 14.85
CA THR A 340 -8.91 24.91 13.41
C THR A 340 -8.07 24.01 12.50
N THR A 341 -7.13 23.18 13.00
CA THR A 341 -6.20 22.44 12.10
C THR A 341 -6.90 21.36 11.29
N LEU A 342 -7.89 20.71 11.91
CA LEU A 342 -8.60 19.62 11.28
C LEU A 342 -9.38 20.11 10.06
N ARG A 343 -9.85 21.38 10.09
CA ARG A 343 -10.44 22.06 8.93
C ARG A 343 -9.42 22.30 7.82
N TRP A 344 -8.22 22.78 8.15
CA TRP A 344 -7.14 22.99 7.17
C TRP A 344 -6.71 21.69 6.50
N VAL A 345 -6.60 20.60 7.27
CA VAL A 345 -6.32 19.26 6.73
C VAL A 345 -7.45 18.81 5.80
N ALA A 346 -8.71 18.97 6.21
CA ALA A 346 -9.86 18.60 5.37
C ALA A 346 -9.89 19.39 4.05
N TYR A 347 -9.64 20.70 4.09
CA TYR A 347 -9.56 21.55 2.90
C TYR A 347 -8.42 21.14 1.98
N ALA A 348 -7.22 20.90 2.53
CA ALA A 348 -6.07 20.46 1.75
C ALA A 348 -6.30 19.09 1.09
N ILE A 349 -6.97 18.16 1.77
CA ILE A 349 -7.34 16.86 1.20
C ILE A 349 -8.29 17.06 0.00
N LEU A 350 -9.31 17.91 0.12
CA LEU A 350 -10.24 18.21 -0.97
C LEU A 350 -9.57 18.94 -2.14
N MET A 351 -8.60 19.82 -1.88
CA MET A 351 -7.93 20.58 -2.94
C MET A 351 -6.84 19.77 -3.65
N TYR A 352 -6.10 18.92 -2.95
CA TYR A 352 -4.95 18.20 -3.53
C TYR A 352 -5.23 16.71 -3.78
N VAL A 353 -5.86 16.00 -2.85
CA VAL A 353 -6.00 14.53 -2.95
C VAL A 353 -7.21 14.13 -3.80
N LEU A 354 -8.31 14.89 -3.74
CA LEU A 354 -9.48 14.65 -4.58
C LEU A 354 -9.14 14.70 -6.09
N PRO A 355 -8.49 15.74 -6.63
CA PRO A 355 -8.11 15.75 -8.04
C PRO A 355 -7.08 14.67 -8.39
N ILE A 356 -6.14 14.34 -7.49
CA ILE A 356 -5.24 13.19 -7.68
C ILE A 356 -6.05 11.88 -7.80
N THR A 357 -7.07 11.70 -6.98
CA THR A 357 -7.95 10.51 -7.03
C THR A 357 -8.67 10.41 -8.37
N PHE A 358 -9.18 11.53 -8.91
CA PHE A 358 -9.74 11.57 -10.25
C PHE A 358 -8.73 11.20 -11.34
N THR A 359 -7.46 11.60 -11.19
CA THR A 359 -6.38 11.18 -12.10
C THR A 359 -6.26 9.64 -12.15
N PHE A 360 -6.30 8.95 -11.00
CA PHE A 360 -6.28 7.48 -10.96
C PHE A 360 -7.51 6.86 -11.62
N ILE A 361 -8.70 7.42 -11.36
CA ILE A 361 -9.97 6.91 -11.92
C ILE A 361 -9.97 7.05 -13.45
N LEU A 362 -9.66 8.25 -13.97
CA LEU A 362 -9.64 8.54 -15.40
C LEU A 362 -8.57 7.71 -16.12
N ARG A 363 -7.41 7.50 -15.50
CA ARG A 363 -6.38 6.60 -16.02
C ARG A 363 -6.88 5.17 -16.17
N ARG A 364 -7.63 4.67 -15.18
CA ARG A 364 -8.24 3.33 -15.22
C ARG A 364 -9.23 3.17 -16.36
N PHE A 365 -10.01 4.20 -16.67
CA PHE A 365 -10.94 4.19 -17.79
C PHE A 365 -10.24 4.29 -19.15
N ALA A 366 -9.20 5.13 -19.25
CA ALA A 366 -8.44 5.30 -20.50
C ALA A 366 -7.68 4.03 -20.93
N PHE A 367 -7.03 3.33 -20.00
CA PHE A 367 -6.31 2.09 -20.30
C PHE A 367 -7.20 0.91 -20.69
N ARG A 368 -8.46 0.86 -20.23
CA ARG A 368 -9.40 -0.17 -20.70
C ARG A 368 -9.60 -0.14 -22.22
N HIS A 369 -9.29 0.99 -22.86
CA HIS A 369 -9.45 1.19 -24.30
C HIS A 369 -8.11 1.22 -25.07
N GLN A 370 -6.96 1.30 -24.40
CA GLN A 370 -5.64 1.32 -25.05
C GLN A 370 -4.96 -0.05 -24.91
N GLN A 371 -5.07 -0.88 -25.96
CA GLN A 371 -4.42 -2.20 -26.05
C GLN A 371 -2.92 -2.15 -26.43
N VAL A 372 -2.39 -0.97 -26.76
CA VAL A 372 -1.00 -0.81 -27.22
C VAL A 372 -0.27 0.16 -26.30
N GLN A 373 0.91 -0.27 -25.82
CA GLN A 373 1.90 0.60 -25.16
C GLN A 373 2.30 1.69 -26.14
N ALA A 374 1.61 2.82 -26.10
CA ALA A 374 2.02 4.03 -26.78
C ALA A 374 2.84 4.89 -25.81
N ASP A 375 3.91 5.48 -26.36
CA ASP A 375 4.79 6.44 -25.71
C ASP A 375 4.04 7.58 -24.98
N LEU A 376 4.79 8.27 -24.10
CA LEU A 376 4.39 9.43 -23.30
C LEU A 376 3.21 10.24 -23.90
N ASN A 377 2.02 10.09 -23.29
CA ASN A 377 0.79 10.74 -23.76
C ASN A 377 0.67 12.16 -23.18
N TYR A 378 1.41 13.12 -23.74
CA TYR A 378 1.38 14.52 -23.29
C TYR A 378 -0.02 15.15 -23.26
N GLY A 379 -0.90 14.78 -24.21
CA GLY A 379 -2.30 15.21 -24.21
C GLY A 379 -3.09 14.70 -23.00
N PHE A 380 -2.78 13.49 -22.51
CA PHE A 380 -3.39 12.96 -21.29
C PHE A 380 -2.90 13.71 -20.05
N TYR A 381 -1.61 14.04 -19.94
CA TYR A 381 -1.08 14.79 -18.80
C TYR A 381 -1.69 16.19 -18.73
N LEU A 382 -1.79 16.88 -19.87
CA LEU A 382 -2.42 18.19 -19.94
C LEU A 382 -3.90 18.12 -19.55
N ALA A 383 -4.63 17.10 -20.00
CA ALA A 383 -6.02 16.89 -19.58
C ALA A 383 -6.15 16.66 -18.07
N MET A 384 -5.22 15.92 -17.44
CA MET A 384 -5.21 15.72 -15.99
C MET A 384 -4.87 17.01 -15.23
N MET A 385 -4.00 17.87 -15.78
CA MET A 385 -3.72 19.19 -15.21
C MET A 385 -4.97 20.09 -15.26
N ILE A 386 -5.65 20.16 -16.41
CA ILE A 386 -6.88 20.96 -16.57
C ILE A 386 -7.98 20.45 -15.62
N MET A 387 -8.14 19.13 -15.53
CA MET A 387 -9.10 18.53 -14.59
C MET A 387 -8.74 18.86 -13.14
N GLY A 388 -7.47 18.71 -12.75
CA GLY A 388 -7.01 19.04 -11.40
C GLY A 388 -7.22 20.52 -11.04
N PHE A 389 -7.00 21.41 -12.01
CA PHE A 389 -7.29 22.83 -11.90
C PHE A 389 -8.78 23.08 -11.62
N MET A 390 -9.68 22.53 -12.45
CA MET A 390 -11.12 22.73 -12.33
C MET A 390 -11.66 22.18 -11.01
N VAL A 391 -11.26 20.96 -10.64
CA VAL A 391 -11.73 20.29 -9.42
C VAL A 391 -11.23 21.04 -8.18
N SER A 392 -9.96 21.41 -8.13
CA SER A 392 -9.43 22.11 -6.96
C SER A 392 -9.96 23.53 -6.82
N THR A 393 -10.15 24.25 -7.93
CA THR A 393 -10.73 25.61 -7.89
C THR A 393 -12.18 25.55 -7.42
N THR A 394 -12.95 24.58 -7.92
CA THR A 394 -14.33 24.31 -7.45
C THR A 394 -14.37 23.91 -5.98
N ALA A 395 -13.44 23.07 -5.52
CA ALA A 395 -13.34 22.71 -4.11
C ALA A 395 -13.04 23.94 -3.24
N SER A 396 -12.12 24.80 -3.67
CA SER A 396 -11.78 26.04 -2.97
C SER A 396 -12.98 26.98 -2.85
N THR A 397 -13.75 27.18 -3.94
CA THR A 397 -14.92 28.07 -3.92
C THR A 397 -16.03 27.56 -3.01
N LEU A 398 -16.32 26.25 -3.07
CA LEU A 398 -17.34 25.63 -2.22
C LEU A 398 -16.95 25.66 -0.74
N ILE A 399 -15.66 25.48 -0.42
CA ILE A 399 -15.15 25.60 0.95
C ILE A 399 -15.38 27.02 1.48
N LEU A 400 -15.17 28.05 0.66
CA LEU A 400 -15.38 29.44 1.05
C LEU A 400 -16.85 29.79 1.22
N GLU A 401 -17.71 29.29 0.33
CA GLU A 401 -19.17 29.40 0.45
C GLU A 401 -19.64 28.82 1.79
N LEU A 402 -19.26 27.58 2.09
CA LEU A 402 -19.63 26.89 3.33
C LEU A 402 -19.09 27.56 4.60
N THR A 403 -17.97 28.28 4.50
CA THR A 403 -17.27 28.82 5.68
C THR A 403 -17.60 30.29 5.94
N TYR A 404 -17.86 31.11 4.91
CA TYR A 404 -17.94 32.56 5.05
C TYR A 404 -19.19 33.23 4.43
N TYR A 405 -19.81 32.68 3.39
CA TYR A 405 -20.90 33.35 2.67
C TYR A 405 -22.21 32.57 2.80
N LYS A 406 -23.12 33.02 3.68
CA LYS A 406 -24.42 32.36 3.88
C LYS A 406 -25.58 32.90 3.03
N ASP A 407 -25.54 34.15 2.53
CA ASP A 407 -26.76 34.76 1.98
C ASP A 407 -26.67 35.44 0.59
N ASN A 408 -25.54 35.41 -0.14
CA ASN A 408 -25.47 35.89 -1.54
C ASN A 408 -24.20 35.37 -2.25
N PHE A 409 -24.19 34.10 -2.67
CA PHE A 409 -23.04 33.50 -3.32
C PHE A 409 -23.15 33.53 -4.85
N ASN A 410 -22.21 34.21 -5.51
CA ASN A 410 -22.01 34.11 -6.95
C ASN A 410 -20.84 33.17 -7.24
N PHE A 411 -21.17 31.91 -7.56
CA PHE A 411 -20.18 30.86 -7.82
C PHE A 411 -19.17 31.27 -8.90
N LEU A 412 -19.61 31.91 -9.99
CA LEU A 412 -18.74 32.25 -11.10
C LEU A 412 -17.71 33.32 -10.73
N ALA A 413 -18.16 34.37 -10.02
CA ALA A 413 -17.27 35.42 -9.52
C ALA A 413 -16.26 34.84 -8.53
N SER A 414 -16.73 34.05 -7.55
CA SER A 414 -15.86 33.40 -6.57
C SER A 414 -14.87 32.43 -7.24
N PHE A 415 -15.29 31.70 -8.28
CA PHE A 415 -14.43 30.81 -9.04
C PHE A 415 -13.27 31.55 -9.69
N ILE A 416 -13.55 32.68 -10.36
CA ILE A 416 -12.54 33.50 -11.01
C ILE A 416 -11.54 34.03 -9.98
N ASP A 417 -12.01 34.53 -8.83
CA ASP A 417 -11.17 35.08 -7.77
C ASP A 417 -10.24 34.02 -7.13
N HIS A 418 -10.64 32.73 -7.18
CA HIS A 418 -9.91 31.63 -6.56
C HIS A 418 -9.12 30.75 -7.54
N MET A 419 -9.12 31.08 -8.84
CA MET A 419 -8.37 30.35 -9.86
C MET A 419 -6.89 30.16 -9.51
N ARG A 420 -6.27 31.16 -8.86
CA ARG A 420 -4.86 31.09 -8.42
C ARG A 420 -4.56 29.89 -7.50
N TRP A 421 -5.54 29.45 -6.71
CA TRP A 421 -5.38 28.32 -5.79
C TRP A 421 -5.44 26.96 -6.48
N GLY A 422 -5.98 26.89 -7.70
CA GLY A 422 -6.05 25.66 -8.50
C GLY A 422 -4.75 25.31 -9.24
N ILE A 423 -3.81 26.26 -9.38
CA ILE A 423 -2.59 26.10 -10.19
C ILE A 423 -1.67 25.00 -9.62
N LEU A 424 -1.45 25.01 -8.31
CA LEU A 424 -0.57 24.06 -7.63
C LEU A 424 -1.11 22.61 -7.67
N PRO A 425 -2.38 22.37 -7.33
CA PRO A 425 -3.07 21.09 -7.56
C PRO A 425 -3.01 20.62 -9.03
N ALA A 426 -3.14 21.53 -10.00
CA ALA A 426 -3.04 21.17 -11.42
C ALA A 426 -1.66 20.62 -11.78
N LEU A 427 -0.59 21.31 -11.37
CA LEU A 427 0.79 20.90 -11.62
C LEU A 427 1.10 19.53 -11.00
N ILE A 428 0.66 19.29 -9.75
CA ILE A 428 0.91 18.01 -9.09
C ILE A 428 0.11 16.88 -9.75
N CYS A 429 -1.12 17.12 -10.23
CA CYS A 429 -1.90 16.13 -10.99
C CYS A 429 -1.24 15.75 -12.32
N GLY A 430 -0.72 16.73 -13.05
CA GLY A 430 0.06 16.49 -14.27
C GLY A 430 1.33 15.68 -13.98
N PHE A 431 2.05 16.04 -12.92
CA PHE A 431 3.26 15.32 -12.50
C PHE A 431 2.96 13.89 -12.04
N VAL A 432 1.89 13.70 -11.28
CA VAL A 432 1.39 12.37 -10.86
C VAL A 432 1.08 11.52 -12.09
N ALA A 433 0.33 12.06 -13.06
CA ALA A 433 0.00 11.35 -14.30
C ALA A 433 1.24 11.00 -15.13
N TYR A 434 2.19 11.92 -15.25
CA TYR A 434 3.46 11.69 -15.94
C TYR A 434 4.29 10.60 -15.25
N ARG A 435 4.39 10.64 -13.92
CA ARG A 435 5.18 9.66 -13.14
C ARG A 435 4.56 8.27 -13.12
N MET A 436 3.25 8.14 -13.35
CA MET A 436 2.62 6.83 -13.59
C MET A 436 3.15 6.18 -14.87
N ASP A 437 3.58 6.97 -15.85
CA ASP A 437 3.96 6.50 -17.18
C ASP A 437 5.47 6.38 -17.38
N THR A 438 6.28 7.19 -16.69
CA THR A 438 7.74 7.08 -16.81
C THR A 438 8.27 5.72 -16.31
N PRO A 439 9.06 4.99 -17.11
CA PRO A 439 9.86 3.87 -16.60
C PRO A 439 10.87 4.38 -15.56
N VAL A 440 11.07 3.62 -14.49
CA VAL A 440 12.23 3.81 -13.61
C VAL A 440 13.26 2.80 -14.14
N ASP A 441 14.47 3.28 -14.45
CA ASP A 441 15.57 2.39 -14.80
C ASP A 441 15.79 1.36 -13.69
N GLU A 442 16.02 0.10 -14.08
CA GLU A 442 15.98 -1.08 -13.20
C GLU A 442 17.08 -1.11 -12.11
N SER A 443 17.93 -0.09 -11.99
CA SER A 443 19.20 -0.12 -11.25
C SER A 443 19.38 0.95 -10.16
N GLU A 444 18.33 1.63 -9.71
CA GLU A 444 18.51 2.71 -8.71
C GLU A 444 18.64 2.19 -7.26
N THR A 445 19.82 2.41 -6.67
CA THR A 445 20.14 2.10 -5.27
C THR A 445 19.26 2.87 -4.27
N LEU A 446 19.06 2.30 -3.06
CA LEU A 446 18.24 2.89 -2.00
C LEU A 446 18.69 4.33 -1.63
N SER A 447 19.99 4.59 -1.65
CA SER A 447 20.56 5.93 -1.43
C SER A 447 20.14 6.93 -2.51
N LYS A 448 20.16 6.52 -3.78
CA LYS A 448 19.72 7.36 -4.91
C LYS A 448 18.21 7.65 -4.84
N LEU A 449 17.43 6.68 -4.36
CA LEU A 449 15.99 6.83 -4.16
C LEU A 449 15.66 7.84 -3.06
N ILE A 450 16.35 7.78 -1.92
CA ILE A 450 16.22 8.77 -0.84
C ILE A 450 16.64 10.14 -1.34
N LEU A 451 17.79 10.25 -2.01
CA LEU A 451 18.28 11.50 -2.56
C LEU A 451 17.29 12.12 -3.56
N THR A 452 16.68 11.30 -4.42
CA THR A 452 15.67 11.74 -5.39
C THR A 452 14.39 12.22 -4.70
N ALA A 453 13.97 11.55 -3.62
CA ALA A 453 12.82 11.99 -2.83
C ALA A 453 13.08 13.33 -2.14
N ILE A 454 14.28 13.50 -1.56
CA ILE A 454 14.72 14.77 -0.95
C ILE A 454 14.77 15.88 -2.00
N LEU A 455 15.34 15.61 -3.17
CA LEU A 455 15.44 16.61 -4.24
C LEU A 455 14.04 17.01 -4.76
N ARG A 456 13.13 16.04 -4.93
CA ARG A 456 11.73 16.35 -5.27
C ARG A 456 11.02 17.14 -4.20
N PHE A 457 11.27 16.84 -2.92
CA PHE A 457 10.70 17.59 -1.81
C PHE A 457 11.09 19.08 -1.91
N PHE A 458 12.38 19.38 -2.08
CA PHE A 458 12.85 20.75 -2.19
C PHE A 458 12.42 21.44 -3.48
N VAL A 459 12.44 20.76 -4.63
CA VAL A 459 12.02 21.34 -5.91
C VAL A 459 10.53 21.70 -5.88
N TRP A 460 9.67 20.77 -5.44
CA TRP A 460 8.24 21.05 -5.34
C TRP A 460 7.91 22.06 -4.25
N GLY A 461 8.63 22.02 -3.13
CA GLY A 461 8.53 23.04 -2.10
C GLY A 461 8.88 24.43 -2.63
N LEU A 462 9.97 24.57 -3.40
CA LEU A 462 10.38 25.85 -3.98
C LEU A 462 9.36 26.38 -5.00
N ILE A 463 8.83 25.50 -5.87
CA ILE A 463 7.74 25.84 -6.80
C ILE A 463 6.51 26.34 -6.03
N ALA A 464 6.17 25.68 -4.92
CA ALA A 464 5.08 26.11 -4.04
C ALA A 464 5.31 27.52 -3.51
N VAL A 465 6.53 27.82 -3.02
CA VAL A 465 6.87 29.13 -2.48
C VAL A 465 6.74 30.21 -3.56
N ILE A 466 7.30 30.00 -4.75
CA ILE A 466 7.23 30.98 -5.85
C ILE A 466 5.78 31.29 -6.21
N ILE A 467 4.96 30.26 -6.42
CA ILE A 467 3.56 30.43 -6.83
C ILE A 467 2.72 31.02 -5.69
N MET A 468 2.95 30.60 -4.45
CA MET A 468 2.22 31.12 -3.29
C MET A 468 2.58 32.56 -2.98
N LEU A 469 3.85 32.96 -3.13
CA LEU A 469 4.25 34.36 -2.96
C LEU A 469 3.55 35.27 -3.95
N TYR A 470 3.40 34.84 -5.20
CA TYR A 470 2.60 35.53 -6.22
C TYR A 470 1.10 35.51 -5.87
N ALA A 471 0.56 34.36 -5.46
CA ALA A 471 -0.86 34.22 -5.15
C ALA A 471 -1.30 34.98 -3.89
N THR A 472 -0.36 35.38 -3.02
CA THR A 472 -0.61 36.02 -1.73
C THR A 472 -0.15 37.48 -1.67
N ASP A 473 0.17 38.08 -2.81
CA ASP A 473 0.78 39.41 -2.86
C ASP A 473 -0.15 40.53 -2.35
N ASP A 474 -1.46 40.34 -2.43
CA ASP A 474 -2.46 41.31 -2.00
C ASP A 474 -2.80 41.27 -0.50
N LEU A 475 -2.21 40.36 0.29
CA LEU A 475 -2.50 40.23 1.73
C LEU A 475 -1.84 41.35 2.54
N THR A 476 -2.61 42.03 3.38
CA THR A 476 -2.15 43.20 4.17
C THR A 476 -1.18 42.84 5.30
N LEU A 477 -0.52 43.84 5.91
CA LEU A 477 0.60 43.65 6.88
C LEU A 477 0.22 42.88 8.17
N GLN A 478 -1.04 42.94 8.61
CA GLN A 478 -1.55 42.10 9.72
C GLN A 478 -1.91 40.66 9.27
N GLU A 479 -2.16 40.46 7.98
CA GLU A 479 -2.39 39.16 7.33
C GLU A 479 -1.07 38.50 6.87
N THR A 480 0.08 39.15 7.05
CA THR A 480 1.38 38.61 6.62
C THR A 480 1.82 37.41 7.45
N ASN A 481 1.34 37.30 8.69
CA ASN A 481 1.52 36.11 9.53
C ASN A 481 0.75 34.90 8.96
N LEU A 482 -0.41 35.16 8.35
CA LEU A 482 -1.19 34.16 7.61
C LEU A 482 -0.50 33.82 6.29
N ARG A 483 0.04 34.81 5.57
CA ARG A 483 0.86 34.61 4.36
C ARG A 483 2.04 33.70 4.63
N PHE A 484 2.81 33.96 5.69
CA PHE A 484 3.96 33.13 6.06
C PHE A 484 3.55 31.69 6.38
N THR A 485 2.48 31.53 7.16
CA THR A 485 1.95 30.20 7.50
C THR A 485 1.41 29.47 6.27
N LEU A 486 0.72 30.14 5.35
CA LEU A 486 0.20 29.58 4.10
C LEU A 486 1.33 29.14 3.17
N VAL A 487 2.34 29.98 2.97
CA VAL A 487 3.50 29.69 2.13
C VAL A 487 4.28 28.50 2.69
N GLY A 488 4.55 28.48 4.00
CA GLY A 488 5.22 27.35 4.64
C GLY A 488 4.39 26.06 4.57
N THR A 489 3.08 26.13 4.81
CA THR A 489 2.17 24.98 4.66
C THR A 489 2.21 24.43 3.24
N ALA A 490 2.15 25.29 2.22
CA ALA A 490 2.20 24.87 0.82
C ALA A 490 3.56 24.25 0.44
N PHE A 491 4.68 24.79 0.95
CA PHE A 491 6.02 24.21 0.78
C PHE A 491 6.04 22.75 1.25
N PHE A 492 5.57 22.47 2.46
CA PHE A 492 5.59 21.13 3.01
C PHE A 492 4.57 20.20 2.33
N VAL A 493 3.36 20.66 2.05
CA VAL A 493 2.34 19.85 1.36
C VAL A 493 2.82 19.41 -0.02
N LEU A 494 3.26 20.34 -0.87
CA LEU A 494 3.75 20.00 -2.22
C LEU A 494 5.08 19.27 -2.19
N GLY A 495 5.98 19.61 -1.26
CA GLY A 495 7.21 18.87 -1.05
C GLY A 495 6.93 17.39 -0.74
N PHE A 496 6.04 17.11 0.22
CA PHE A 496 5.68 15.73 0.58
C PHE A 496 4.90 15.02 -0.53
N LEU A 497 3.96 15.70 -1.21
CA LEU A 497 3.27 15.13 -2.36
C LEU A 497 4.27 14.75 -3.46
N GLY A 498 5.16 15.67 -3.83
CA GLY A 498 6.21 15.49 -4.83
C GLY A 498 7.17 14.35 -4.49
N ALA A 499 7.58 14.24 -3.22
CA ALA A 499 8.40 13.13 -2.72
C ALA A 499 7.65 11.79 -2.75
N SER A 500 6.34 11.82 -2.50
CA SER A 500 5.46 10.64 -2.46
C SER A 500 5.01 10.14 -3.84
N VAL A 501 5.21 10.92 -4.92
CA VAL A 501 4.92 10.50 -6.30
C VAL A 501 5.93 9.44 -6.77
N ARG A 502 5.75 8.23 -6.24
CA ARG A 502 6.53 7.05 -6.58
C ARG A 502 5.61 5.83 -6.67
N PHE A 503 5.39 5.38 -7.90
CA PHE A 503 4.47 4.28 -8.19
C PHE A 503 5.15 2.93 -8.46
N LYS A 504 6.48 2.83 -8.25
CA LYS A 504 7.28 1.62 -8.58
C LYS A 504 8.25 1.25 -7.44
N THR A 505 8.35 -0.04 -7.13
CA THR A 505 9.16 -0.64 -6.06
C THR A 505 10.64 -0.73 -6.43
N ALA A 506 11.54 -0.53 -5.45
CA ALA A 506 12.96 -0.83 -5.60
C ALA A 506 13.18 -2.36 -5.53
N LYS A 507 14.12 -2.91 -6.32
CA LYS A 507 14.70 -4.22 -5.98
C LYS A 507 15.57 -4.05 -4.72
N PRO A 508 15.61 -5.03 -3.81
CA PRO A 508 16.62 -5.04 -2.75
C PRO A 508 18.02 -5.14 -3.39
N ASP A 509 19.00 -4.44 -2.81
CA ASP A 509 20.41 -4.54 -3.23
C ASP A 509 20.80 -6.02 -3.24
N VAL A 510 21.11 -6.54 -4.43
CA VAL A 510 21.79 -7.84 -4.54
C VAL A 510 23.23 -7.58 -4.09
N LYS A 511 23.57 -8.08 -2.91
CA LYS A 511 24.96 -8.31 -2.52
C LYS A 511 25.36 -9.71 -2.95
#